data_AF-A0A7S4QPA8-F1
#
_entry.id   AF-A0A7S4QPA8-F1
#
_cell.length_a   1.000
_cell.length_b   1.000
_cell.length_c   1.000
_cell.angle_alpha   90.00
_cell.angle_beta   90.00
_cell.angle_gamma   90.00
#
_symmetry.space_group_name_H-M   'P 1'
#
loop_
_entity.id
_entity.type
_entity.pdbx_description
1 polymer ?
#
loop_
_entity_poly.entity_id
_entity_poly.type
_entity_poly.pdbx_seq_one_letter_code
_entity_poly.pdbx_strand_id
1 'polypeptide(L)'
;MCQQKGRNSKITSMLTDNFIPSSCDIICGKGKDCYDHIGNKWFRHVVSLYTDEYIAAGENKFKKIKVVSDIFNKVQESENNTGFVSKDRRSGEWRAVSVTRAREKIGHELRVIVSRREKKAEKSKKLYHEAQKFRRLYVIQQAIFVELKAKSDMEIALVQDEEMDEVQCTMMEDNVIKEIDDTDLMYMLGLD
;
A
#
# COMPACT_ATOMS: atom_id res chain seq x y z
N MET A 1 18.20 30.11 7.77
CA MET A 1 19.28 30.61 6.90
C MET A 1 20.59 30.08 7.47
N CYS A 2 21.33 29.24 6.74
CA CYS A 2 22.64 28.77 7.17
C CYS A 2 23.69 29.64 6.46
N GLN A 3 24.27 30.59 7.18
CA GLN A 3 25.45 31.30 6.72
C GLN A 3 26.67 30.57 7.26
N GLN A 4 27.57 30.12 6.39
CA GLN A 4 28.98 29.99 6.74
C GLN A 4 29.88 30.12 5.49
N LYS A 5 30.90 30.95 5.66
CA LYS A 5 31.80 31.52 4.65
C LYS A 5 32.60 30.46 3.87
N GLY A 6 32.71 30.71 2.57
CA GLY A 6 33.70 30.24 1.59
C GLY A 6 34.53 29.00 1.90
N ARG A 7 34.23 27.88 1.23
CA ARG A 7 35.26 26.92 0.80
C ARG A 7 35.31 27.01 -0.71
N ASN A 8 36.36 27.63 -1.22
CA ASN A 8 36.65 27.62 -2.64
C ASN A 8 36.95 26.19 -3.09
N SER A 9 36.24 25.76 -4.13
CA SER A 9 36.61 24.76 -5.14
C SER A 9 38.02 24.17 -4.98
N LYS A 10 38.14 23.09 -4.20
CA LYS A 10 39.16 22.03 -4.31
C LYS A 10 38.89 20.97 -3.24
N ILE A 11 38.35 19.84 -3.68
CA ILE A 11 38.06 18.65 -2.87
C ILE A 11 39.39 17.93 -2.59
N THR A 12 40.22 18.58 -1.79
CA THR A 12 41.46 18.09 -1.17
C THR A 12 41.92 19.05 -0.06
N SER A 13 41.07 19.96 0.41
CA SER A 13 41.37 20.72 1.62
C SER A 13 41.24 19.78 2.82
N MET A 14 42.34 19.56 3.52
CA MET A 14 42.32 18.95 4.85
C MET A 14 41.28 19.70 5.69
N LEU A 15 40.34 18.96 6.27
CA LEU A 15 39.42 19.55 7.24
C LEU A 15 40.25 19.98 8.45
N THR A 16 39.88 21.09 9.07
CA THR A 16 40.51 21.54 10.32
C THR A 16 40.34 20.48 11.41
N ASP A 17 41.31 20.33 12.32
CA ASP A 17 41.37 19.27 13.34
C ASP A 17 40.10 19.15 14.23
N ASN A 18 39.25 20.17 14.28
CA ASN A 18 37.97 20.18 15.02
C ASN A 18 36.74 20.39 14.13
N PHE A 19 36.77 19.94 12.88
CA PHE A 19 35.64 20.10 11.98
C PHE A 19 34.41 19.33 12.46
N ILE A 20 33.27 20.02 12.52
CA ILE A 20 31.95 19.45 12.79
C ILE A 20 31.08 19.66 11.55
N PRO A 21 30.44 18.60 11.01
CA PRO A 21 29.52 18.72 9.90
C PRO A 21 28.40 19.71 10.20
N SER A 22 28.19 20.64 9.28
CA SER A 22 27.03 21.53 9.29
C SER A 22 25.77 20.79 8.86
N SER A 23 24.60 21.41 9.04
CA SER A 23 23.32 20.87 8.54
C SER A 23 23.29 20.66 7.02
N CYS A 24 24.17 21.34 6.28
CA CYS A 24 24.25 21.27 4.82
C CYS A 24 25.22 20.19 4.33
N ASP A 25 26.08 19.65 5.22
CA ASP A 25 27.05 18.62 4.84
C ASP A 25 26.40 17.24 4.72
N ILE A 26 26.92 16.45 3.77
CA ILE A 26 26.43 15.10 3.49
C ILE A 26 27.33 14.11 4.21
N ILE A 27 26.74 13.40 5.17
CA ILE A 27 27.44 12.41 5.98
C ILE A 27 27.46 11.05 5.26
N CYS A 28 28.65 10.63 4.89
CA CYS A 28 29.00 9.31 4.38
C CYS A 28 29.24 8.35 5.55
N GLY A 29 28.16 7.78 6.06
CA GLY A 29 28.21 6.79 7.14
C GLY A 29 27.01 5.83 7.09
N LYS A 30 26.99 4.89 8.04
CA LYS A 30 25.88 3.96 8.27
C LYS A 30 25.19 4.33 9.59
N GLY A 31 23.91 3.98 9.71
CA GLY A 31 23.13 4.16 10.93
C GLY A 31 22.08 5.26 10.84
N LYS A 32 21.23 5.31 11.87
CA LYS A 32 20.05 6.19 11.92
C LYS A 32 20.44 7.67 11.92
N ASP A 33 21.44 8.06 12.70
CA ASP A 33 21.86 9.46 12.81
C ASP A 33 22.35 10.02 11.46
N CYS A 34 23.13 9.22 10.72
CA CYS A 34 23.54 9.57 9.36
C CYS A 34 22.33 9.64 8.42
N TYR A 35 21.36 8.73 8.56
CA TYR A 35 20.16 8.73 7.73
C TYR A 35 19.30 9.97 7.98
N ASP A 36 19.08 10.35 9.23
CA ASP A 36 18.18 11.43 9.63
C ASP A 36 18.79 12.83 9.56
N HIS A 37 20.10 12.92 9.35
CA HIS A 37 20.82 14.18 9.14
C HIS A 37 20.17 15.02 8.02
N ILE A 38 20.04 16.33 8.25
CA ILE A 38 19.34 17.25 7.34
C ILE A 38 19.98 17.24 5.95
N GLY A 39 21.32 17.33 5.86
CA GLY A 39 22.04 17.26 4.60
C GLY A 39 21.82 15.94 3.85
N ASN A 40 21.64 14.83 4.56
CA ASN A 40 21.34 13.53 3.94
C ASN A 40 19.89 13.44 3.46
N LYS A 41 18.94 14.07 4.15
CA LYS A 41 17.54 14.19 3.69
C LYS A 41 17.48 15.01 2.40
N TRP A 42 18.14 16.16 2.37
CA TRP A 42 18.24 17.00 1.18
C TRP A 42 18.94 16.26 0.03
N PHE A 43 20.06 15.61 0.30
CA PHE A 43 20.78 14.79 -0.68
C PHE A 43 19.88 13.73 -1.34
N ARG A 44 19.11 12.98 -0.54
CA ARG A 44 18.17 11.99 -1.08
C ARG A 44 17.09 12.63 -1.94
N HIS A 45 16.62 13.82 -1.58
CA HIS A 45 15.69 14.58 -2.40
C HIS A 45 16.32 14.97 -3.74
N VAL A 46 17.54 15.52 -3.74
CA VAL A 46 18.27 15.83 -4.98
C VAL A 46 18.42 14.60 -5.86
N VAL A 47 18.91 13.47 -5.30
CA VAL A 47 19.05 12.21 -6.05
C VAL A 47 17.70 11.72 -6.62
N SER A 48 16.60 11.94 -5.90
CA SER A 48 15.27 11.53 -6.34
C SER A 48 14.82 12.25 -7.63
N LEU A 49 15.25 13.49 -7.85
CA LEU A 49 14.93 14.27 -9.05
C LEU A 49 15.56 13.70 -10.33
N TYR A 50 16.72 13.05 -10.21
CA TYR A 50 17.45 12.45 -11.32
C TYR A 50 17.18 10.95 -11.48
N THR A 51 16.34 10.37 -10.61
CA THR A 51 16.10 8.93 -10.61
C THR A 51 15.43 8.46 -11.90
N ASP A 52 14.52 9.25 -12.47
CA ASP A 52 13.82 8.87 -13.70
C ASP A 52 14.76 8.83 -14.91
N GLU A 53 15.69 9.80 -15.00
CA GLU A 53 16.74 9.79 -16.03
C GLU A 53 17.69 8.60 -15.86
N TYR A 54 18.05 8.26 -14.62
CA TYR A 54 18.87 7.08 -14.33
C TYR A 54 18.18 5.76 -14.71
N ILE A 55 16.86 5.66 -14.51
CA ILE A 55 16.06 4.50 -14.95
C ILE A 55 15.99 4.46 -16.49
N ALA A 56 15.69 5.60 -17.13
CA ALA A 56 15.61 5.72 -18.58
C ALA A 56 16.95 5.41 -19.29
N ALA A 57 18.08 5.58 -18.61
CA ALA A 57 19.39 5.17 -19.11
C ALA A 57 19.51 3.65 -19.35
N GLY A 58 18.66 2.83 -18.73
CA GLY A 58 18.61 1.38 -18.96
C GLY A 58 19.96 0.71 -18.71
N GLU A 59 20.45 -0.07 -19.67
CA GLU A 59 21.74 -0.77 -19.59
C GLU A 59 22.95 0.10 -19.98
N ASN A 60 22.72 1.32 -20.46
CA ASN A 60 23.78 2.19 -20.92
C ASN A 60 24.60 2.75 -19.74
N LYS A 61 25.78 2.15 -19.53
CA LYS A 61 26.72 2.53 -18.45
C LYS A 61 27.18 3.98 -18.54
N PHE A 62 27.45 4.49 -19.74
CA PHE A 62 27.91 5.88 -19.93
C PHE A 62 26.84 6.89 -19.52
N LYS A 63 25.58 6.67 -19.89
CA LYS A 63 24.45 7.52 -19.46
C LYS A 63 24.30 7.50 -17.94
N LYS A 64 24.41 6.33 -17.30
CA LYS A 64 24.36 6.21 -15.83
C LYS A 64 25.48 6.98 -15.13
N ILE A 65 26.70 6.89 -15.65
CA ILE A 65 27.86 7.64 -15.12
C ILE A 65 27.65 9.15 -15.29
N LYS A 66 27.07 9.57 -16.42
CA LYS A 66 26.72 10.98 -16.66
C LYS A 66 25.74 11.47 -15.61
N VAL A 67 24.62 10.77 -15.38
CA VAL A 67 23.63 11.15 -14.35
C VAL A 67 24.27 11.28 -12.96
N VAL A 68 25.15 10.35 -12.57
CA VAL A 68 25.89 10.43 -11.30
C VAL A 68 26.77 11.69 -11.24
N SER A 69 27.41 12.05 -12.35
CA SER A 69 28.25 13.24 -12.45
C SER A 69 27.44 14.52 -12.39
N ASP A 70 26.27 14.55 -13.03
CA ASP A 70 25.35 15.69 -13.02
C ASP A 70 24.81 15.95 -11.61
N ILE A 71 24.43 14.89 -10.89
CA ILE A 71 24.05 14.99 -9.46
C ILE A 71 25.21 15.52 -8.62
N PHE A 72 26.43 15.00 -8.84
CA PHE A 72 27.59 15.44 -8.09
C PHE A 72 27.87 16.93 -8.30
N ASN A 73 27.84 17.39 -9.56
CA ASN A 73 28.01 18.81 -9.89
C ASN A 73 26.90 19.65 -9.25
N LYS A 74 25.63 19.19 -9.31
CA LYS A 74 24.51 19.88 -8.68
C LYS A 74 24.67 20.04 -7.17
N VAL A 75 25.24 19.05 -6.49
CA VAL A 75 25.54 19.13 -5.05
C VAL A 75 26.66 20.14 -4.78
N GLN A 76 27.72 20.11 -5.61
CA GLN A 76 28.85 21.01 -5.47
C GLN A 76 28.54 22.47 -5.79
N GLU A 77 27.62 22.73 -6.72
CA GLU A 77 27.14 24.06 -7.11
C GLU A 77 26.16 24.67 -6.10
N SER A 78 25.78 23.93 -5.05
CA SER A 78 24.88 24.48 -4.03
C SER A 78 25.55 25.62 -3.26
N GLU A 79 24.83 26.73 -3.11
CA GLU A 79 25.31 27.96 -2.45
C GLU A 79 25.78 27.74 -1.00
N ASN A 80 25.30 26.65 -0.37
CA ASN A 80 25.56 26.32 1.02
C ASN A 80 26.89 25.60 1.26
N ASN A 81 27.75 25.48 0.23
CA ASN A 81 29.08 24.93 0.38
C ASN A 81 29.08 23.50 0.95
N THR A 82 28.16 22.68 0.42
CA THR A 82 27.94 21.31 0.86
C THR A 82 29.13 20.41 0.50
N GLY A 83 29.72 19.77 1.51
CA GLY A 83 30.75 18.75 1.31
C GLY A 83 30.25 17.34 1.62
N PHE A 84 30.89 16.33 1.03
CA PHE A 84 30.78 14.95 1.48
C PHE A 84 31.82 14.68 2.57
N VAL A 85 31.36 14.22 3.73
CA VAL A 85 32.21 14.02 4.92
C VAL A 85 31.97 12.65 5.53
N SER A 86 32.99 12.03 6.09
CA SER A 86 32.90 10.73 6.77
C SER A 86 33.60 10.80 8.11
N LYS A 87 33.02 10.19 9.13
CA LYS A 87 33.65 10.04 10.44
C LYS A 87 34.57 8.83 10.40
N ASP A 88 35.86 9.02 10.66
CA ASP A 88 36.80 7.92 10.84
C ASP A 88 36.46 7.19 12.13
N ARG A 89 36.30 5.87 12.04
CA ARG A 89 35.91 5.03 13.18
C ARG A 89 37.02 4.88 14.20
N ARG A 90 38.28 5.01 13.79
CA ARG A 90 39.44 4.83 14.67
C ARG A 90 39.75 6.08 15.48
N SER A 91 39.87 7.22 14.80
CA SER A 91 40.18 8.52 15.42
C SER A 91 38.94 9.23 15.96
N GLY A 92 37.75 8.95 15.41
CA GLY A 92 36.53 9.71 15.71
C GLY A 92 36.46 11.05 14.97
N GLU A 93 37.46 11.39 14.17
CA GLU A 93 37.56 12.65 13.45
C GLU A 93 36.73 12.65 12.16
N TRP A 94 36.30 13.82 11.74
CA TRP A 94 35.62 14.01 10.47
C TRP A 94 36.62 14.28 9.34
N ARG A 95 36.47 13.58 8.22
CA ARG A 95 37.33 13.70 7.04
C ARG A 95 36.52 13.98 5.79
N ALA A 96 37.11 14.78 4.90
CA ALA A 96 36.56 15.02 3.58
C ALA A 96 36.61 13.74 2.76
N VAL A 97 35.52 13.46 2.05
CA VAL A 97 35.39 12.25 1.25
C VAL A 97 35.88 12.53 -0.16
N SER A 98 36.63 11.58 -0.75
CA SER A 98 37.11 11.72 -2.13
C SER A 98 35.95 11.74 -3.13
N VAL A 99 36.18 12.37 -4.29
CA VAL A 99 35.19 12.46 -5.37
C VAL A 99 34.68 11.07 -5.77
N THR A 100 35.55 10.08 -5.86
CA THR A 100 35.19 8.69 -6.18
C THR A 100 34.19 8.13 -5.17
N ARG A 101 34.46 8.29 -3.88
CA ARG A 101 33.58 7.82 -2.80
C ARG A 101 32.25 8.58 -2.76
N ALA A 102 32.26 9.87 -3.06
CA ALA A 102 31.05 10.67 -3.18
C ALA A 102 30.15 10.16 -4.33
N ARG A 103 30.75 9.89 -5.51
CA ARG A 103 30.05 9.29 -6.66
C ARG A 103 29.54 7.88 -6.36
N GLU A 104 30.30 7.06 -5.65
CA GLU A 104 29.84 5.75 -5.16
C GLU A 104 28.60 5.87 -4.27
N LYS A 105 28.58 6.84 -3.35
CA LYS A 105 27.43 7.12 -2.49
C LYS A 105 26.20 7.54 -3.30
N ILE A 106 26.37 8.41 -4.31
CA ILE A 106 25.29 8.80 -5.23
C ILE A 106 24.74 7.58 -5.97
N GLY A 107 25.62 6.77 -6.58
CA GLY A 107 25.22 5.58 -7.31
C GLY A 107 24.51 4.56 -6.41
N HIS A 108 24.96 4.40 -5.16
CA HIS A 108 24.28 3.57 -4.19
C HIS A 108 22.88 4.09 -3.87
N GLU A 109 22.73 5.38 -3.60
CA GLU A 109 21.43 5.98 -3.27
C GLU A 109 20.43 5.85 -4.44
N LEU A 110 20.88 6.07 -5.68
CA LEU A 110 20.07 5.83 -6.88
C LEU A 110 19.53 4.40 -6.92
N ARG A 111 20.40 3.40 -6.74
CA ARG A 111 19.99 1.99 -6.72
C ARG A 111 18.99 1.70 -5.60
N VAL A 112 19.21 2.25 -4.40
CA VAL A 112 18.29 2.08 -3.28
C VAL A 112 16.92 2.67 -3.60
N ILE A 113 16.85 3.86 -4.18
CA ILE A 113 15.57 4.50 -4.56
C ILE A 113 14.85 3.66 -5.61
N VAL A 114 15.55 3.20 -6.66
CA VAL A 114 14.97 2.35 -7.71
C VAL A 114 14.38 1.08 -7.11
N SER A 115 15.16 0.33 -6.32
CA SER A 115 14.66 -0.90 -5.69
C SER A 115 13.49 -0.65 -4.73
N ARG A 116 13.45 0.50 -4.04
CA ARG A 116 12.30 0.88 -3.20
C ARG A 116 11.05 1.15 -4.05
N ARG A 117 11.17 1.83 -5.19
CA ARG A 117 10.06 2.09 -6.11
C ARG A 117 9.50 0.79 -6.67
N GLU A 118 10.36 -0.13 -7.10
CA GLU A 118 9.97 -1.46 -7.61
C GLU A 118 9.21 -2.26 -6.56
N LYS A 119 9.74 -2.37 -5.34
CA LYS A 119 9.06 -3.07 -4.22
C LYS A 119 7.71 -2.45 -3.88
N LYS A 120 7.60 -1.12 -3.93
CA LYS A 120 6.33 -0.42 -3.69
C LYS A 120 5.31 -0.72 -4.80
N ALA A 121 5.74 -0.72 -6.06
CA ALA A 121 4.89 -1.07 -7.19
C ALA A 121 4.37 -2.50 -7.08
N GLU A 122 5.25 -3.46 -6.76
CA GLU A 122 4.88 -4.86 -6.59
C GLU A 122 3.88 -5.06 -5.45
N LYS A 123 4.11 -4.44 -4.29
CA LYS A 123 3.16 -4.46 -3.17
C LYS A 123 1.79 -3.89 -3.57
N SER A 124 1.78 -2.80 -4.34
CA SER A 124 0.55 -2.15 -4.78
C SER A 124 -0.25 -3.04 -5.74
N LYS A 125 0.44 -3.74 -6.66
CA LYS A 125 -0.20 -4.73 -7.56
C LYS A 125 -0.82 -5.89 -6.80
N LYS A 126 -0.12 -6.44 -5.79
CA LYS A 126 -0.64 -7.52 -4.94
C LYS A 126 -1.90 -7.09 -4.20
N LEU A 127 -1.87 -5.91 -3.56
CA LEU A 127 -3.01 -5.35 -2.86
C LEU A 127 -4.22 -5.13 -3.79
N TYR A 128 -3.98 -4.63 -5.01
CA TYR A 128 -5.03 -4.46 -6.02
C TYR A 128 -5.68 -5.80 -6.38
N HIS A 129 -4.88 -6.83 -6.64
CA HIS A 129 -5.40 -8.14 -7.03
C HIS A 129 -6.16 -8.83 -5.88
N GLU A 130 -5.66 -8.69 -4.66
CA GLU A 130 -6.32 -9.17 -3.45
C GLU A 130 -7.69 -8.48 -3.24
N ALA A 131 -7.74 -7.14 -3.36
CA ALA A 131 -8.99 -6.40 -3.28
C ALA A 131 -10.00 -6.81 -4.37
N GLN A 132 -9.51 -7.10 -5.59
CA GLN A 132 -10.35 -7.58 -6.68
C GLN A 132 -10.93 -8.98 -6.40
N LYS A 133 -10.14 -9.88 -5.81
CA LYS A 133 -10.60 -11.20 -5.36
C LYS A 133 -11.70 -11.07 -4.30
N PHE A 134 -11.48 -10.25 -3.27
CA PHE A 134 -12.48 -9.99 -2.23
C PHE A 134 -13.78 -9.39 -2.81
N ARG A 135 -13.66 -8.43 -3.74
CA ARG A 135 -14.83 -7.85 -4.43
C ARG A 135 -15.64 -8.92 -5.18
N ARG A 136 -14.98 -9.83 -5.89
CA ARG A 136 -15.67 -10.93 -6.61
C ARG A 136 -16.38 -11.87 -5.65
N LEU A 137 -15.71 -12.27 -4.57
CA LEU A 137 -16.30 -13.15 -3.55
C LEU A 137 -17.54 -12.51 -2.91
N TYR A 138 -17.49 -11.20 -2.63
CA TYR A 138 -18.63 -10.48 -2.09
C TYR A 138 -19.82 -10.45 -3.05
N VAL A 139 -19.60 -10.19 -4.35
CA VAL A 139 -20.69 -10.23 -5.35
C VAL A 139 -21.35 -11.60 -5.42
N ILE A 140 -20.55 -12.68 -5.40
CA ILE A 140 -21.07 -14.06 -5.39
C ILE A 140 -21.86 -14.32 -4.11
N GLN A 141 -21.34 -13.93 -2.94
CA GLN A 141 -22.02 -14.08 -1.66
C GLN A 141 -23.38 -13.37 -1.65
N GLN A 142 -23.45 -12.15 -2.19
CA GLN A 142 -24.71 -11.40 -2.31
C GLN A 142 -25.71 -12.11 -3.22
N ALA A 143 -25.27 -12.64 -4.37
CA ALA A 143 -26.14 -13.38 -5.29
C ALA A 143 -26.72 -14.65 -4.64
N ILE A 144 -25.86 -15.43 -3.97
CA ILE A 144 -26.29 -16.65 -3.24
C ILE A 144 -27.31 -16.29 -2.15
N PHE A 145 -27.07 -15.22 -1.39
CA PHE A 145 -27.99 -14.79 -0.34
C PHE A 145 -29.37 -14.42 -0.88
N VAL A 146 -29.44 -13.69 -2.00
CA VAL A 146 -30.70 -13.34 -2.68
C VAL A 146 -31.43 -14.61 -3.13
N GLU A 147 -30.72 -15.58 -3.72
CA GLU A 147 -31.33 -16.82 -4.20
C GLU A 147 -31.87 -17.68 -3.04
N LEU A 148 -31.10 -17.81 -1.96
CA LEU A 148 -31.54 -18.55 -0.76
C LEU A 148 -32.74 -17.88 -0.10
N LYS A 149 -32.76 -16.54 -0.05
CA LYS A 149 -33.89 -15.80 0.50
C LYS A 149 -35.15 -16.00 -0.33
N ALA A 150 -35.06 -15.91 -1.65
CA ALA A 150 -36.22 -16.14 -2.52
C ALA A 150 -36.78 -17.57 -2.40
N LYS A 151 -35.92 -18.58 -2.25
CA LYS A 151 -36.34 -19.96 -2.00
C LYS A 151 -37.07 -20.10 -0.67
N SER A 152 -36.53 -19.51 0.39
CA SER A 152 -37.16 -19.50 1.71
C SER A 152 -38.52 -18.80 1.70
N ASP A 153 -38.62 -17.65 1.03
CA ASP A 153 -39.87 -16.89 0.95
C ASP A 153 -40.94 -17.67 0.16
N MET A 154 -40.55 -18.41 -0.89
CA MET A 154 -41.46 -19.26 -1.67
C MET A 154 -41.93 -20.49 -0.89
N GLU A 155 -41.04 -21.14 -0.14
CA GLU A 155 -41.39 -22.30 0.70
C GLU A 155 -42.37 -21.90 1.81
N ILE A 156 -42.17 -20.73 2.44
CA ILE A 156 -43.12 -20.17 3.41
C ILE A 156 -44.49 -19.91 2.77
N ALA A 157 -44.52 -19.38 1.54
CA ALA A 157 -45.78 -19.12 0.84
C ALA A 157 -46.56 -20.42 0.54
N LEU A 158 -45.89 -21.49 0.11
CA LEU A 158 -46.54 -22.78 -0.17
C LEU A 158 -47.15 -23.41 1.09
N VAL A 159 -46.46 -23.32 2.23
CA VAL A 159 -46.99 -23.83 3.51
C VAL A 159 -48.25 -23.07 3.94
N GLN A 160 -48.32 -21.75 3.67
CA GLN A 160 -49.50 -20.95 3.98
C GLN A 160 -50.71 -21.29 3.09
N ASP A 161 -50.48 -21.62 1.82
CA ASP A 161 -51.55 -22.03 0.91
C ASP A 161 -52.12 -23.42 1.28
N GLU A 162 -51.25 -24.38 1.69
CA GLU A 162 -51.70 -25.70 2.17
C GLU A 162 -52.50 -25.61 3.49
N GLU A 163 -52.09 -24.76 4.44
CA GLU A 163 -52.85 -24.52 5.68
C GLU A 163 -54.23 -23.92 5.40
N MET A 164 -54.36 -23.09 4.36
CA MET A 164 -55.61 -22.45 3.98
C MET A 164 -56.59 -23.44 3.34
N ASP A 165 -56.10 -24.37 2.51
CA ASP A 165 -56.89 -25.44 1.89
C ASP A 165 -57.37 -26.47 2.95
N GLU A 166 -56.53 -26.81 3.94
CA GLU A 166 -56.89 -27.75 5.01
C GLU A 166 -57.95 -27.17 5.97
N VAL A 167 -57.86 -25.86 6.28
CA VAL A 167 -58.87 -25.14 7.05
C VAL A 167 -60.18 -24.97 6.25
N GLN A 168 -60.13 -24.79 4.93
CA GLN A 168 -61.34 -24.73 4.11
C GLN A 168 -62.05 -26.09 3.99
N CYS A 169 -61.28 -27.18 3.89
CA CYS A 169 -61.85 -28.53 3.81
C CYS A 169 -62.58 -28.92 5.11
N THR A 170 -61.98 -28.65 6.27
CA THR A 170 -62.62 -28.91 7.59
C THR A 170 -63.87 -28.06 7.83
N MET A 171 -63.88 -26.80 7.38
CA MET A 171 -65.06 -25.93 7.45
C MET A 171 -66.21 -26.39 6.54
N MET A 172 -65.92 -27.09 5.43
CA MET A 172 -66.95 -27.72 4.59
C MET A 172 -67.49 -29.00 5.23
N GLU A 173 -66.64 -29.83 5.84
CA GLU A 173 -67.07 -31.06 6.53
C GLU A 173 -67.98 -30.75 7.74
N ASP A 174 -67.65 -29.72 8.54
CA ASP A 174 -68.47 -29.30 9.68
C ASP A 174 -69.83 -28.69 9.30
N ASN A 175 -69.94 -28.11 8.10
CA ASN A 175 -71.23 -27.61 7.58
C ASN A 175 -72.09 -28.74 7.00
N VAL A 176 -71.49 -29.75 6.36
CA VAL A 176 -72.22 -30.94 5.88
C VAL A 176 -72.78 -31.75 7.06
N ILE A 177 -72.04 -31.85 8.18
CA ILE A 177 -72.52 -32.54 9.40
C ILE A 177 -73.68 -31.78 10.07
N LYS A 178 -73.77 -30.45 9.92
CA LYS A 178 -74.88 -29.64 10.46
C LYS A 178 -76.14 -29.61 9.58
N GLU A 179 -76.06 -30.04 8.32
CA GLU A 179 -77.21 -30.12 7.40
C GLU A 179 -77.87 -31.52 7.37
N ILE A 180 -77.32 -32.50 8.07
CA ILE A 180 -78.04 -33.75 8.37
C ILE A 180 -79.00 -33.42 9.51
N ASP A 181 -80.26 -33.12 9.15
CA ASP A 181 -81.35 -33.03 10.11
C ASP A 181 -81.45 -34.34 10.90
N ASP A 182 -81.66 -34.25 12.22
CA ASP A 182 -81.71 -35.41 13.14
C ASP A 182 -82.73 -36.48 12.67
N THR A 183 -83.67 -36.07 11.81
CA THR A 183 -84.65 -36.92 11.14
C THR A 183 -84.03 -37.96 10.20
N ASP A 184 -82.94 -37.66 9.48
CA ASP A 184 -82.29 -38.58 8.53
C ASP A 184 -81.33 -39.57 9.23
N LEU A 185 -80.72 -39.16 10.35
CA LEU A 185 -79.86 -40.05 11.15
C LEU A 185 -80.68 -41.12 11.90
N MET A 186 -81.89 -40.75 12.36
CA MET A 186 -82.86 -41.69 12.95
C MET A 186 -83.29 -42.80 11.97
N TYR A 187 -83.53 -42.44 10.69
CA TYR A 187 -83.94 -43.41 9.67
C TYR A 187 -82.84 -44.40 9.27
N MET A 188 -81.57 -44.01 9.31
CA MET A 188 -80.45 -44.88 8.93
C MET A 188 -79.97 -45.83 10.05
N LEU A 189 -80.23 -45.51 11.32
CA LEU A 189 -79.88 -46.38 12.46
C LEU A 189 -80.99 -47.38 12.83
N GLY A 190 -82.16 -47.32 12.17
CA GLY A 190 -83.25 -48.28 12.34
C GLY A 190 -83.85 -48.28 13.74
N LEU A 191 -83.86 -47.12 14.41
CA LEU A 191 -84.48 -46.91 15.71
C LEU A 191 -85.82 -46.21 15.53
N ASP A 192 -86.91 -46.98 15.61
CA ASP A 192 -88.24 -46.49 15.98
C ASP A 192 -88.40 -46.53 17.50
#